data_AF-A0A9E6E381-F1
#
_entry.id   AF-A0A9E6E381-F1
#
_cell.length_a   1.000
_cell.length_b   1.000
_cell.length_c   1.000
_cell.angle_alpha   90.00
_cell.angle_beta   90.00
_cell.angle_gamma   90.00
#
_symmetry.space_group_name_H-M   'P 1'
#
loop_
_entity.id
_entity.type
_entity.pdbx_description
1 polymer ?
#
loop_
_entity_poly.entity_id
_entity_poly.type
_entity_poly.pdbx_seq_one_letter_code
_entity_poly.pdbx_strand_id
1 'polypeptide(L)'
;MAVVPKQRDPNARYDPNQELTAEQLHRFGKVANKAQARRDQMAQRRTLSTAAKAAKDTAMKPIVVPKKDKPNSARYAAWMLVVMAFCLWLMFMSR
;
A
#
# COMPACT_ATOMS: atom_id res chain seq x y z
N MET A 1 -14.96 21.72 44.99
CA MET A 1 -14.52 20.79 43.93
C MET A 1 -14.71 19.38 44.47
N ALA A 2 -15.64 18.61 43.91
CA ALA A 2 -15.84 17.22 44.32
C ALA A 2 -14.76 16.37 43.64
N VAL A 3 -13.73 15.99 44.42
CA VAL A 3 -12.67 15.10 43.95
C VAL A 3 -13.26 13.70 43.91
N VAL A 4 -13.65 13.24 42.72
CA VAL A 4 -14.18 11.89 42.50
C VAL A 4 -13.08 10.89 42.88
N PRO A 5 -13.34 9.96 43.83
CA PRO A 5 -12.35 8.95 44.21
C PRO A 5 -11.95 8.11 43.00
N LYS A 6 -10.64 7.97 42.78
CA LYS A 6 -10.10 7.11 41.73
C LYS A 6 -10.55 5.67 41.99
N GLN A 7 -11.50 5.18 41.19
CA GLN A 7 -12.04 3.82 41.29
C GLN A 7 -10.87 2.82 41.26
N ARG A 8 -10.67 2.14 42.39
CA ARG A 8 -9.50 1.31 42.70
C ARG A 8 -9.89 -0.16 42.72
N ASP A 9 -10.78 -0.55 41.82
CA ASP A 9 -11.29 -1.92 41.78
C ASP A 9 -10.83 -2.62 40.50
N PRO A 10 -9.85 -3.54 40.58
CA PRO A 10 -9.35 -4.26 39.41
C PRO A 10 -10.37 -5.24 38.81
N ASN A 11 -11.50 -5.49 39.50
CA ASN A 11 -12.52 -6.48 39.12
C ASN A 11 -13.93 -5.90 38.91
N ALA A 12 -14.08 -4.59 38.82
CA ALA A 12 -15.37 -3.97 38.51
C ALA A 12 -15.84 -4.39 37.11
N ARG A 13 -16.76 -5.36 37.06
CA ARG A 13 -17.47 -5.72 35.83
C ARG A 13 -18.23 -4.49 35.34
N TYR A 14 -18.19 -4.27 34.04
CA TYR A 14 -18.94 -3.21 33.38
C TYR A 14 -20.44 -3.39 33.64
N ASP A 15 -21.05 -2.45 34.37
CA ASP A 15 -22.50 -2.40 34.58
C ASP A 15 -23.13 -1.45 33.53
N PRO A 16 -23.90 -1.98 32.56
CA PRO A 16 -24.51 -1.18 31.50
C PRO A 16 -25.54 -0.18 32.01
N ASN A 17 -26.05 -0.34 33.24
CA ASN A 17 -27.08 0.53 33.82
C ASN A 17 -26.48 1.73 34.57
N GLN A 18 -25.16 1.76 34.77
CA GLN A 18 -24.50 2.85 35.47
C GLN A 18 -24.13 3.96 34.50
N GLU A 19 -24.58 5.19 34.77
CA GLU A 19 -24.26 6.35 33.93
C GLU A 19 -22.75 6.59 33.88
N LEU A 20 -22.23 6.84 32.67
CA LEU A 20 -20.83 7.14 32.44
C LEU A 20 -20.48 8.48 33.06
N THR A 21 -19.42 8.53 33.86
CA THR A 21 -18.91 9.80 34.40
C THR A 21 -18.40 10.69 33.26
N ALA A 22 -18.41 12.01 33.47
CA ALA A 22 -17.98 12.98 32.45
C ALA A 22 -16.56 12.71 31.92
N GLU A 23 -15.65 12.24 32.79
CA GLU A 23 -14.28 11.87 32.40
C GLU A 23 -14.27 10.63 31.48
N GLN A 24 -15.07 9.61 31.81
CA GLN A 24 -15.19 8.40 31.00
C GLN A 24 -15.77 8.74 29.62
N LEU A 25 -16.83 9.56 29.56
CA LEU A 25 -17.43 10.00 28.32
C LEU A 25 -16.42 10.75 27.43
N HIS A 26 -15.63 11.65 28.04
CA HIS A 26 -14.59 12.38 27.33
C HIS A 26 -13.50 11.45 26.76
N ARG A 27 -13.11 10.43 27.54
CA ARG A 27 -12.11 9.44 27.10
C ARG A 27 -12.63 8.60 25.93
N PHE A 28 -13.90 8.17 25.96
CA PHE A 28 -14.53 7.46 24.84
C PHE A 28 -14.63 8.34 23.59
N GLY A 29 -15.07 9.60 23.74
CA GLY A 29 -15.12 10.55 22.62
C GLY A 29 -13.76 10.77 21.97
N LYS A 30 -12.68 10.89 22.76
CA LYS A 30 -11.32 11.06 22.25
C LYS A 30 -10.83 9.83 21.47
N VAL A 31 -11.15 8.63 21.94
CA VAL A 31 -10.80 7.38 21.24
C VAL A 31 -11.61 7.22 19.95
N ALA A 32 -12.91 7.52 19.98
CA ALA A 32 -13.78 7.48 18.82
C ALA A 32 -13.31 8.44 17.72
N ASN A 33 -13.02 9.70 18.06
CA ASN A 33 -12.49 10.68 17.12
C ASN A 33 -11.13 10.27 16.55
N LYS A 34 -10.25 9.69 17.37
CA LYS A 34 -8.95 9.20 16.90
C LYS A 34 -9.09 8.00 15.96
N ALA A 35 -10.07 7.12 16.19
CA ALA A 35 -10.36 5.99 15.30
C ALA A 35 -10.95 6.46 13.96
N GLN A 36 -11.86 7.45 13.99
CA GLN A 36 -12.42 8.09 12.81
C GLN A 36 -11.31 8.73 11.96
N ALA A 37 -10.47 9.55 12.56
CA ALA A 37 -9.37 10.23 11.87
C ALA A 37 -8.38 9.23 11.21
N ARG A 38 -8.14 8.07 11.82
CA ARG A 38 -7.32 7.00 11.22
C ARG A 38 -7.99 6.40 9.98
N ARG A 39 -9.31 6.20 10.00
CA ARG A 39 -10.06 5.71 8.84
C ARG A 39 -10.00 6.71 7.69
N ASP A 40 -10.19 7.99 7.98
CA ASP A 40 -10.14 9.05 6.97
C ASP A 40 -8.76 9.14 6.31
N GLN A 41 -7.68 9.06 7.10
CA GLN A 41 -6.31 9.04 6.58
C GLN A 41 -6.05 7.81 5.69
N MET A 42 -6.56 6.63 6.06
CA MET A 42 -6.43 5.44 5.23
C MET A 42 -7.26 5.53 3.95
N ALA A 43 -8.46 6.12 4.02
CA ALA A 43 -9.32 6.37 2.86
C ALA A 43 -8.64 7.33 1.87
N GLN A 44 -8.07 8.44 2.36
CA GLN A 44 -7.30 9.39 1.53
C GLN A 44 -6.06 8.76 0.91
N ARG A 45 -5.31 7.93 1.67
CA ARG A 45 -4.15 7.21 1.11
C ARG A 45 -4.56 6.21 0.04
N ARG A 46 -5.68 5.51 0.26
CA ARG A 46 -6.23 4.59 -0.74
C ARG A 46 -6.60 5.36 -2.00
N THR A 47 -7.42 6.42 -1.92
CA THR A 47 -7.83 7.19 -3.11
C THR A 47 -6.65 7.75 -3.89
N LEU A 48 -5.64 8.30 -3.22
CA LEU A 48 -4.40 8.77 -3.88
C LEU A 48 -3.63 7.63 -4.54
N SER A 49 -3.51 6.47 -3.88
CA SER A 49 -2.86 5.30 -4.46
C SER A 49 -3.63 4.73 -5.64
N THR A 50 -4.97 4.72 -5.61
CA THR A 50 -5.81 4.27 -6.71
C THR A 50 -5.74 5.24 -7.89
N ALA A 51 -5.74 6.55 -7.63
CA ALA A 51 -5.59 7.57 -8.66
C ALA A 51 -4.20 7.52 -9.32
N ALA A 52 -3.13 7.37 -8.52
CA ALA A 52 -1.78 7.20 -9.04
C ALA A 52 -1.63 5.90 -9.85
N LYS A 53 -2.29 4.82 -9.43
CA LYS A 53 -2.32 3.55 -10.16
C LYS A 53 -3.12 3.65 -11.46
N ALA A 54 -4.27 4.31 -11.44
CA ALA A 54 -5.08 4.56 -12.64
C ALA A 54 -4.37 5.46 -13.66
N ALA A 55 -3.63 6.48 -13.20
CA ALA A 55 -2.81 7.33 -14.06
C ALA A 55 -1.65 6.54 -14.69
N LYS A 56 -0.98 5.69 -13.91
CA LYS A 56 0.06 4.78 -14.43
C LYS A 56 -0.50 3.78 -15.43
N ASP A 57 -1.64 3.16 -15.15
CA ASP A 57 -2.27 2.18 -16.04
C ASP A 57 -2.78 2.83 -17.33
N THR A 58 -3.17 4.11 -17.29
CA THR A 58 -3.56 4.88 -18.48
C THR A 58 -2.34 5.30 -19.30
N ALA A 59 -1.25 5.73 -18.67
CA ALA A 59 -0.02 6.11 -19.36
C ALA A 59 0.76 4.91 -19.90
N MET A 60 0.72 3.77 -19.22
CA MET A 60 1.39 2.53 -19.64
C MET A 60 0.51 1.61 -20.47
N LYS A 61 -0.72 2.03 -20.82
CA LYS A 61 -1.60 1.24 -21.68
C LYS A 61 -0.95 1.12 -23.07
N PRO A 62 -0.40 -0.04 -23.44
CA PRO A 62 0.19 -0.18 -24.76
C PRO A 62 -0.97 -0.21 -25.76
N ILE A 63 -0.97 0.73 -26.71
CA ILE A 63 -1.93 0.80 -27.82
C ILE A 63 -1.88 -0.47 -28.70
N VAL A 64 -0.83 -1.28 -28.53
CA VAL A 64 -0.68 -2.59 -29.14
C VAL A 64 -0.81 -3.65 -28.05
N VAL A 65 -1.86 -4.49 -28.14
CA VAL A 65 -2.02 -5.66 -27.28
C VAL A 65 -0.73 -6.49 -27.36
N PRO A 66 0.04 -6.66 -26.28
CA PRO A 66 1.25 -7.48 -26.33
C PRO A 66 0.79 -8.92 -26.61
N LYS A 67 1.02 -9.40 -27.83
CA LYS A 67 0.79 -10.80 -28.19
C LYS A 67 1.66 -11.65 -27.27
N LYS A 68 1.02 -12.30 -26.31
CA LYS A 68 1.64 -13.13 -25.26
C LYS A 68 2.18 -14.47 -25.80
N ASP A 69 2.17 -14.67 -27.12
CA ASP A 69 2.30 -15.99 -27.74
C ASP A 69 3.59 -16.22 -28.54
N LYS A 70 4.70 -15.55 -28.20
CA LYS A 70 6.01 -15.95 -28.78
C LYS A 70 7.15 -15.95 -27.76
N PRO A 71 7.18 -16.94 -26.84
CA PRO A 71 8.20 -17.05 -25.79
C PRO A 71 9.66 -17.20 -26.30
N ASN A 72 9.87 -17.35 -27.61
CA ASN A 72 11.18 -17.66 -28.17
C ASN A 72 11.79 -16.54 -29.03
N SER A 73 11.07 -15.44 -29.34
CA SER A 73 11.63 -14.36 -30.18
C SER A 73 12.68 -13.54 -29.43
N ALA A 74 12.47 -13.25 -28.14
CA ALA A 74 13.39 -12.46 -27.34
C ALA A 74 14.71 -13.23 -27.06
N ARG A 75 14.61 -14.53 -26.77
CA ARG A 75 15.80 -15.40 -26.59
C ARG A 75 16.60 -15.52 -27.88
N TYR A 76 15.92 -15.64 -29.03
CA TYR A 76 16.58 -15.68 -30.33
C TYR A 76 17.30 -14.37 -30.65
N ALA A 77 16.64 -13.22 -30.41
CA ALA A 77 17.26 -11.91 -30.57
C ALA A 77 18.50 -11.73 -29.68
N ALA A 78 18.43 -12.18 -28.42
CA ALA A 78 19.58 -12.16 -27.51
C ALA A 78 20.74 -13.04 -28.02
N TRP A 79 20.45 -14.25 -28.50
CA TRP A 79 21.48 -15.13 -29.10
C TRP A 79 22.10 -14.53 -30.36
N MET A 80 21.31 -13.87 -31.22
CA MET A 80 21.84 -13.18 -32.40
C MET A 80 22.83 -12.07 -32.04
N LEU A 81 22.58 -11.31 -30.98
CA LEU A 81 23.51 -10.29 -30.50
C LEU A 81 24.82 -10.90 -29.96
N VAL A 82 24.74 -12.02 -29.24
CA VAL A 82 25.93 -12.74 -28.75
C VAL A 82 26.79 -13.23 -29.90
N VAL A 83 26.18 -13.85 -30.92
CA VAL A 83 26.89 -14.30 -32.12
C VAL A 83 27.52 -13.13 -32.88
N MET A 84 26.79 -12.03 -33.05
CA MET A 84 27.31 -10.84 -33.73
C MET A 84 28.51 -10.24 -32.99
N ALA A 85 28.44 -10.13 -31.65
CA ALA A 85 29.55 -9.66 -30.83
C ALA A 85 30.76 -10.60 -30.90
N PHE A 86 30.52 -11.92 -30.94
CA PHE A 86 31.58 -12.91 -31.11
C PHE A 86 32.26 -12.80 -32.48
N CYS A 87 31.50 -12.63 -33.57
CA CYS A 87 32.06 -12.40 -34.90
C CYS A 87 32.88 -11.10 -34.95
N LEU A 88 32.39 -10.03 -34.32
CA LEU A 88 33.12 -8.76 -34.24
C LEU A 88 34.43 -8.92 -33.46
N TRP A 89 34.39 -9.66 -32.35
CA TRP A 89 35.57 -10.00 -31.56
C TRP A 89 36.60 -10.77 -32.39
N LEU A 90 36.17 -11.81 -33.11
CA LEU A 90 37.07 -12.58 -33.98
C LEU A 90 37.73 -11.69 -35.04
N MET A 91 36.96 -10.80 -35.69
CA MET A 91 37.50 -9.88 -36.68
C MET A 91 38.54 -8.93 -36.07
N PHE A 92 38.31 -8.47 -34.84
CA PHE A 92 39.26 -7.60 -34.12
C PHE A 92 40.52 -8.35 -33.72
N MET A 93 40.41 -9.62 -33.31
CA MET A 93 41.54 -10.42 -32.84
C MET A 93 42.34 -11.06 -33.99
N SER A 94 41.72 -11.21 -35.16
CA SER A 94 42.34 -11.67 -36.41
C SER A 94 42.93 -10.53 -37.26
N ARG A 95 42.84 -9.29 -36.79
CA ARG A 95 43.49 -8.11 -37.40
C ARG A 95 44.73 -7.74 -36.61
#